data_AF-A0A3N5WZ71-F1
#
_entry.id   AF-A0A3N5WZ71-F1
#
_cell.length_a   1.000
_cell.length_b   1.000
_cell.length_c   1.000
_cell.angle_alpha   90.00
_cell.angle_beta   90.00
_cell.angle_gamma   90.00
#
_symmetry.space_group_name_H-M   'P 1'
#
loop_
_entity.id
_entity.type
_entity.pdbx_description
1 polymer ?
#
loop_
_entity_poly.entity_id
_entity_poly.type
_entity_poly.pdbx_seq_one_letter_code
_entity_poly.pdbx_strand_id
1 'polypeptide(L)'
;MKYYTALRFKERPDLHATLTYYGEGRPGDIATVTDFIAAKIKQQQPRQFVLDLDRQITVGWKSPVKALSTGQQFPPWIVAFVPSDWLPHVTCPDDPMQLTVTAIAVMSKKTELFRWELP
;
A
#
# COMPACT_ATOMS: atom_id res chain seq x y z
N MET A 1 -15.21 5.01 -11.40
CA MET A 1 -14.92 4.72 -9.98
C MET A 1 -13.40 4.66 -9.81
N LYS A 2 -12.84 5.25 -8.75
CA LYS A 2 -11.40 5.33 -8.53
C LYS A 2 -10.97 4.14 -7.67
N TYR A 3 -10.08 3.30 -8.18
CA TYR A 3 -9.50 2.17 -7.45
C TYR A 3 -8.05 2.43 -7.13
N TYR A 4 -7.57 1.88 -6.02
CA TYR A 4 -6.16 1.85 -5.68
C TYR A 4 -5.84 0.55 -4.96
N THR A 5 -4.60 0.11 -5.08
CA THR A 5 -4.05 -1.00 -4.29
C THR A 5 -3.31 -0.45 -3.10
N ALA A 6 -3.39 -1.13 -1.96
CA ALA A 6 -2.75 -0.69 -0.74
C ALA A 6 -2.30 -1.86 0.13
N LEU A 7 -1.29 -1.61 0.97
CA LEU A 7 -0.93 -2.49 2.09
C LEU A 7 -1.85 -2.24 3.28
N ARG A 8 -2.17 -3.30 4.00
CA ARG A 8 -3.01 -3.28 5.21
C ARG A 8 -2.24 -3.82 6.40
N PHE A 9 -2.54 -3.26 7.58
CA PHE A 9 -1.76 -3.47 8.79
C PHE A 9 -2.59 -4.19 9.86
N LYS A 10 -1.92 -5.00 10.68
CA LYS A 10 -2.56 -5.74 11.77
C LYS A 10 -2.94 -4.83 12.94
N GLU A 11 -2.00 -3.98 13.36
CA GLU A 11 -2.12 -3.11 14.54
C GLU A 11 -3.04 -1.92 14.29
N ARG A 12 -3.08 -1.44 13.04
CA ARG A 12 -3.85 -0.28 12.60
C ARG A 12 -4.65 -0.59 11.34
N PRO A 13 -5.75 -1.37 11.46
CA PRO A 13 -6.59 -1.73 10.31
C PRO A 13 -7.29 -0.52 9.68
N ASP A 14 -7.38 0.61 10.39
CA ASP A 14 -7.86 1.89 9.86
C ASP A 14 -6.88 2.54 8.85
N LEU A 15 -5.59 2.23 8.96
CA LEU A 15 -4.52 2.80 8.12
C LEU A 15 -4.21 1.93 6.90
N HIS A 16 -3.63 2.55 5.87
CA HIS A 16 -3.12 1.86 4.69
C HIS A 16 -1.93 2.60 4.08
N ALA A 17 -1.06 1.88 3.37
CA ALA A 17 -0.06 2.48 2.48
C ALA A 17 -0.47 2.23 1.02
N THR A 18 -0.78 3.29 0.29
CA THR A 18 -1.16 3.19 -1.13
C THR A 18 0.04 2.73 -1.96
N LEU A 19 -0.14 1.70 -2.78
CA LEU A 19 0.87 1.16 -3.70
C LEU A 19 0.73 1.79 -5.09
N THR A 20 -0.45 1.62 -5.71
CA THR A 20 -0.75 2.14 -7.05
C THR A 20 -2.17 2.69 -7.10
N TYR A 21 -2.35 3.82 -7.78
CA TYR A 21 -3.65 4.43 -8.05
C TYR A 21 -4.05 4.23 -9.52
N TYR A 22 -5.25 3.71 -9.77
CA TYR A 22 -5.74 3.34 -11.10
C TYR A 22 -6.81 4.34 -11.61
N GLY A 23 -6.43 5.63 -11.68
CA GLY A 23 -7.33 6.79 -11.90
C GLY A 23 -8.23 6.83 -13.15
N GLU A 24 -9.07 7.89 -13.20
CA GLU A 24 -10.08 8.16 -14.24
C GLU A 24 -9.45 8.30 -15.64
N GLY A 25 -9.85 7.44 -16.57
CA GLY A 25 -9.43 7.55 -17.98
C GLY A 25 -9.21 6.20 -18.67
N ARG A 26 -9.06 5.12 -17.91
CA ARG A 26 -9.32 3.77 -18.40
C ARG A 26 -10.16 3.07 -17.33
N PRO A 27 -11.40 2.66 -17.61
CA PRO A 27 -12.07 1.70 -16.76
C PRO A 27 -11.29 0.39 -16.91
N GLY A 28 -10.19 0.24 -16.16
CA GLY A 28 -9.77 -1.08 -15.77
C GLY A 28 -10.95 -1.65 -15.02
N ASP A 29 -11.60 -2.65 -15.63
CA ASP A 29 -12.56 -3.46 -14.91
C ASP A 29 -11.89 -3.88 -13.59
N ILE A 30 -12.63 -3.84 -12.50
CA ILE A 30 -12.12 -4.30 -11.21
C ILE A 30 -11.53 -5.70 -11.36
N ALA A 31 -12.11 -6.53 -12.24
CA ALA A 31 -11.58 -7.82 -12.67
C ALA A 31 -10.12 -7.75 -13.18
N THR A 32 -9.79 -6.79 -14.06
CA THR A 32 -8.43 -6.61 -14.59
C THR A 32 -7.44 -6.27 -13.48
N VAL A 33 -7.85 -5.41 -12.53
CA VAL A 33 -7.00 -5.05 -11.39
C VAL A 33 -6.81 -6.26 -10.48
N THR A 34 -7.88 -6.98 -10.14
CA THR A 34 -7.80 -8.16 -9.28
C THR A 34 -6.99 -9.29 -9.91
N ASP A 35 -7.14 -9.54 -11.21
CA ASP A 35 -6.39 -10.57 -11.94
C ASP A 35 -4.90 -10.24 -12.00
N PHE A 36 -4.56 -8.98 -12.25
CA PHE A 36 -3.17 -8.52 -12.20
C PHE A 36 -2.56 -8.76 -10.81
N ILE A 37 -3.27 -8.39 -9.74
CA ILE A 37 -2.78 -8.56 -8.37
C ILE A 37 -2.65 -10.04 -8.01
N ALA A 38 -3.64 -10.87 -8.36
CA ALA A 38 -3.59 -12.31 -8.13
C ALA A 38 -2.40 -12.96 -8.86
N ALA A 39 -2.15 -12.58 -10.11
CA ALA A 39 -1.00 -13.07 -10.88
C ALA A 39 0.33 -12.66 -10.23
N LYS A 40 0.44 -11.40 -9.78
CA LYS A 40 1.63 -10.90 -9.07
C LYS A 40 1.85 -11.61 -7.74
N ILE A 41 0.80 -11.85 -6.95
CA ILE A 41 0.91 -12.59 -5.68
C ILE A 41 1.41 -14.01 -5.94
N LYS A 42 0.85 -14.69 -6.95
CA LYS A 42 1.31 -16.04 -7.34
C LYS A 42 2.78 -16.05 -7.76
N GLN A 43 3.21 -15.04 -8.51
CA GLN A 43 4.59 -14.94 -9.01
C GLN A 43 5.60 -14.57 -7.91
N GLN A 44 5.26 -13.58 -7.09
CA GLN A 44 6.19 -12.98 -6.13
C GLN A 44 6.19 -13.69 -4.77
N GLN A 45 5.13 -14.46 -4.46
CA GLN A 45 4.92 -15.14 -3.18
C GLN A 45 5.18 -14.20 -1.98
N PRO A 46 4.49 -13.05 -1.93
CA PRO A 46 4.71 -12.05 -0.90
C PRO A 46 4.46 -12.63 0.49
N ARG A 47 5.22 -12.16 1.48
CA ARG A 47 5.14 -12.57 2.89
C ARG A 47 4.85 -11.40 3.78
N GLN A 48 4.31 -11.67 4.96
CA GLN A 48 4.20 -10.66 6.00
C GLN A 48 5.58 -10.06 6.32
N PHE A 49 5.58 -8.77 6.62
CA PHE A 49 6.79 -8.05 7.01
C PHE A 49 6.42 -6.86 7.88
N VAL A 50 7.42 -6.33 8.57
CA VAL A 50 7.26 -5.23 9.50
C VAL A 50 7.76 -3.94 8.84
N LEU A 51 7.01 -2.87 9.02
CA LEU A 51 7.33 -1.52 8.62
C LEU A 51 7.55 -0.63 9.83
N ASP A 52 8.64 0.11 9.83
CA ASP A 52 8.94 1.11 10.84
C ASP A 52 8.75 2.49 10.20
N LEU A 53 7.82 3.27 10.73
CA LEU A 53 7.46 4.59 10.22
C LEU A 53 7.85 5.66 11.24
N ASP A 54 9.06 6.20 11.16
CA ASP A 54 9.54 7.27 12.04
C ASP A 54 9.71 8.63 11.33
N ARG A 55 9.87 8.63 10.00
CA ARG A 55 10.15 9.84 9.23
C ARG A 55 8.89 10.62 8.94
N GLN A 56 8.94 11.92 9.17
CA GLN A 56 7.91 12.85 8.72
C GLN A 56 8.32 13.46 7.38
N ILE A 57 7.45 13.35 6.39
CA ILE A 57 7.63 13.98 5.08
C ILE A 57 6.39 14.82 4.73
N THR A 58 6.55 15.77 3.84
CA THR A 58 5.44 16.57 3.29
C THR A 58 5.15 16.09 1.88
N VAL A 59 3.91 15.66 1.63
CA VAL A 59 3.46 15.22 0.30
C VAL A 59 2.31 16.10 -0.15
N GLY A 60 2.44 16.70 -1.33
CA GLY A 60 1.46 17.66 -1.83
C GLY A 60 1.37 18.93 -0.97
N TRP A 61 0.19 19.54 -0.92
CA TRP A 61 0.11 20.94 -0.49
C TRP A 61 -0.02 21.19 1.02
N LYS A 62 -0.51 20.29 1.90
CA LYS A 62 -0.77 20.70 3.31
C LYS A 62 -0.72 19.65 4.46
N SER A 63 -0.37 18.38 4.23
CA SER A 63 -0.41 17.40 5.35
C SER A 63 0.94 16.72 5.57
N PRO A 64 1.49 16.75 6.81
CA PRO A 64 2.58 15.85 7.15
C PRO A 64 2.09 14.41 7.08
N VAL A 65 2.90 13.54 6.49
CA VAL A 65 2.65 12.10 6.43
C VAL A 65 3.85 11.36 7.02
N LYS A 66 3.64 10.11 7.45
CA LYS A 66 4.72 9.25 7.91
C LYS A 66 5.24 8.41 6.77
N ALA A 67 6.55 8.34 6.65
CA ALA A 67 7.26 7.53 5.67
C ALA A 67 8.15 6.52 6.38
N LEU A 68 8.72 5.61 5.59
CA LEU A 68 9.70 4.63 6.07
C LEU A 68 10.84 5.27 6.87
N SER A 69 11.29 4.54 7.88
CA SER A 69 12.47 4.89 8.66
C SER A 69 13.74 4.89 7.83
N THR A 70 14.73 5.69 8.26
CA THR A 70 16.00 5.81 7.53
C THR A 70 16.73 4.47 7.53
N GLY A 71 17.01 3.92 6.35
CA GLY A 71 17.73 2.65 6.18
C GLY A 71 16.83 1.42 6.08
N GLN A 72 15.53 1.55 6.35
CA GLN A 72 14.58 0.47 6.06
C GLN A 72 14.32 0.39 4.55
N GLN A 73 14.31 -0.83 4.03
CA GLN A 73 13.96 -1.11 2.65
C GLN A 73 12.70 -1.97 2.62
N PHE A 74 11.82 -1.73 1.65
CA PHE A 74 10.75 -2.66 1.39
C PHE A 74 11.32 -4.00 0.89
N PRO A 75 10.63 -5.12 1.17
CA PRO A 75 10.91 -6.37 0.50
C PRO A 75 10.93 -6.19 -1.03
N PRO A 76 11.87 -6.83 -1.76
CA PRO A 76 12.03 -6.63 -3.21
C PRO A 76 10.75 -6.85 -4.03
N TRP A 77 9.87 -7.74 -3.57
CA TRP A 77 8.62 -8.04 -4.25
C TRP A 77 7.64 -6.86 -4.33
N ILE A 78 7.74 -5.89 -3.42
CA ILE A 78 6.84 -4.71 -3.39
C ILE A 78 6.97 -3.91 -4.69
N VAL A 79 8.17 -3.88 -5.29
CA VAL A 79 8.46 -3.17 -6.53
C VAL A 79 7.58 -3.64 -7.69
N ALA A 80 7.05 -4.88 -7.63
CA ALA A 80 6.14 -5.40 -8.63
C ALA A 80 4.72 -4.80 -8.59
N PHE A 81 4.39 -4.06 -7.53
CA PHE A 81 3.04 -3.52 -7.25
C PHE A 81 2.96 -1.99 -7.28
N VAL A 82 4.08 -1.31 -7.52
CA VAL A 82 4.20 0.15 -7.37
C VAL A 82 4.77 0.78 -8.64
N PRO A 83 4.41 2.03 -8.98
CA PRO A 83 5.06 2.74 -10.07
C PRO A 83 6.50 3.14 -9.71
N SER A 84 7.30 3.53 -10.71
CA SER A 84 8.71 3.88 -10.54
C SER A 84 8.96 5.11 -9.66
N ASP A 85 8.01 6.03 -9.62
CA ASP A 85 8.02 7.28 -8.85
C ASP A 85 7.28 7.17 -7.50
N TRP A 86 6.96 5.94 -7.08
CA TRP A 86 6.25 5.70 -5.85
C TRP A 86 7.04 6.17 -4.61
N LEU A 87 6.39 7.01 -3.82
CA LEU A 87 6.89 7.44 -2.52
C LEU A 87 6.12 6.69 -1.42
N PRO A 88 6.73 5.72 -0.72
CA PRO A 88 6.02 4.96 0.29
C PRO A 88 5.73 5.79 1.54
N HIS A 89 4.45 5.97 1.83
CA HIS A 89 3.99 6.69 3.01
C HIS A 89 2.62 6.20 3.50
N VAL A 90 2.34 6.49 4.76
CA VAL A 90 1.04 6.34 5.41
C VAL A 90 0.62 7.71 5.94
N THR A 91 -0.59 8.15 5.58
CA THR A 91 -1.14 9.41 6.08
C THR A 91 -1.65 9.24 7.50
N CYS A 92 -0.83 9.59 8.49
CA CYS A 92 -1.18 9.49 9.91
C CYS A 92 -0.50 10.59 10.74
N PRO A 93 -1.19 11.23 11.71
CA PRO A 93 -0.59 12.24 12.58
C PRO A 93 0.21 11.66 13.78
N ASP A 94 0.11 10.35 14.03
CA ASP A 94 0.62 9.72 15.26
C ASP A 94 2.16 9.64 15.34
N ASP A 95 2.68 9.26 16.52
CA ASP A 95 4.08 8.99 16.85
C ASP A 95 4.74 7.90 15.97
N PRO A 96 6.08 7.72 16.03
CA PRO A 96 6.76 6.62 15.35
C PRO A 96 6.06 5.28 15.64
N MET A 97 5.82 4.51 14.58
CA MET A 97 5.04 3.27 14.69
C MET A 97 5.68 2.12 13.93
N GLN A 98 5.51 0.94 14.51
CA GLN A 98 5.82 -0.32 13.87
C GLN A 98 4.51 -0.98 13.42
N LEU A 99 4.38 -1.28 12.13
CA LEU A 99 3.19 -1.84 11.52
C LEU A 99 3.52 -3.17 10.83
N THR A 100 2.82 -4.23 11.23
CA THR A 100 2.90 -5.53 10.57
C THR A 100 1.98 -5.53 9.35
N VAL A 101 2.58 -5.60 8.16
CA VAL A 101 1.88 -5.73 6.90
C VAL A 101 1.35 -7.15 6.76
N THR A 102 0.03 -7.28 6.69
CA THR A 102 -0.66 -8.57 6.65
C THR A 102 -1.41 -8.83 5.36
N ALA A 103 -1.74 -7.80 4.60
CA ALA A 103 -2.47 -7.99 3.34
C ALA A 103 -2.16 -6.93 2.30
N ILE A 104 -2.42 -7.30 1.05
CA ILE A 104 -2.63 -6.38 -0.08
C ILE A 104 -4.13 -6.30 -0.32
N ALA A 105 -4.66 -5.10 -0.51
CA ALA A 105 -6.08 -4.88 -0.76
C ALA A 105 -6.31 -3.97 -1.96
N VAL A 106 -7.41 -4.21 -2.68
CA VAL A 106 -7.98 -3.26 -3.63
C VAL A 106 -9.04 -2.45 -2.90
N MET A 107 -8.89 -1.13 -2.97
CA MET A 107 -9.70 -0.16 -2.25
C MET A 107 -10.38 0.80 -3.22
N SER A 108 -11.54 1.32 -2.82
CA SER A 108 -12.16 2.50 -3.45
C SER A 108 -12.63 3.47 -2.39
N LYS A 109 -12.18 4.73 -2.47
CA LYS A 109 -12.34 5.73 -1.40
C LYS A 109 -11.80 5.19 -0.06
N LYS A 110 -12.67 4.73 0.85
CA LYS A 110 -12.32 4.13 2.15
C LYS A 110 -12.82 2.68 2.28
N THR A 111 -13.39 2.12 1.22
CA THR A 111 -13.98 0.78 1.22
C THR A 111 -12.98 -0.21 0.66
N GLU A 112 -12.74 -1.28 1.39
CA GLU A 112 -12.02 -2.46 0.91
C GLU A 112 -12.96 -3.29 0.03
N LEU A 113 -12.53 -3.61 -1.19
CA LEU A 113 -13.32 -4.38 -2.15
C LEU A 113 -12.81 -5.82 -2.27
N PHE A 114 -11.49 -6.00 -2.26
CA PHE A 114 -10.82 -7.29 -2.31
C PHE A 114 -9.58 -7.28 -1.45
N ARG A 115 -9.22 -8.44 -0.91
CA ARG A 115 -8.10 -8.61 0.02
C ARG A 115 -7.40 -9.95 -0.23
N TRP A 116 -6.07 -9.91 -0.16
CA TRP A 116 -5.21 -11.09 -0.16
C TRP A 116 -4.33 -11.05 1.08
N GLU A 117 -4.56 -12.01 1.98
CA GLU A 117 -3.69 -12.19 3.15
C GLU A 117 -2.31 -12.68 2.70
N LEU A 118 -1.28 -12.13 3.35
CA LEU A 118 0.10 -12.54 3.20
C LEU A 118 0.38 -13.67 4.20
N PRO A 119 0.96 -14.80 3.76
CA PRO A 119 1.39 -15.88 4.64
C PRO A 119 2.77 -15.62 5.26
#